data_AF-A0A3N5RA51-F1
#
_entry.id   AF-A0A3N5RA51-F1
#
_cell.length_a   1.000
_cell.length_b   1.000
_cell.length_c   1.000
_cell.angle_alpha   90.00
_cell.angle_beta   90.00
_cell.angle_gamma   90.00
#
_symmetry.space_group_name_H-M   'P 1'
#
loop_
_entity.id
_entity.type
_entity.pdbx_description
1 polymer ?
#
loop_
_entity_poly.entity_id
_entity_poly.type
_entity_poly.pdbx_seq_one_letter_code
_entity_poly.pdbx_strand_id
1 'polypeptide(L)'
;MRFDQVVIPLAPRSLANCLDLSLLLFRRGLGTYLLLWALVAGPACGLIYWLAYRYECTLLVAAAIGFLASGPLGLLIAAATAPAAFGDPLTVRNALRRLGPAAWRPLLRSLLARLVELAGLCVCAAPGIYLIIRDGFYAEQRLLSNLARHLHDKRTDRLLRGEMGDLIGRAIPLLAYGLLLWGVLVVTLDFASSRLLGLPVLLGRLQADPTYLADLGELIVAAFKFLGTDPLVETFAIGVALLVYSHLRIAWFLCYIDVRVRRDCWDLELQILQETDRLAGETA
;
A
#
# COMPACT_ATOMS: atom_id res chain seq x y z
N MET A 1 17.37 2.01 17.25
CA MET A 1 16.35 3.04 17.56
C MET A 1 16.22 3.04 19.07
N ARG A 2 16.04 4.22 19.67
CA ARG A 2 15.57 4.31 21.05
C ARG A 2 14.05 4.15 21.00
N PHE A 3 13.51 3.13 21.65
CA PHE A 3 12.06 2.89 21.71
C PHE A 3 11.33 3.97 22.52
N ASP A 4 12.10 4.87 23.13
CA ASP A 4 11.72 5.96 24.04
C ASP A 4 11.02 7.13 23.31
N GLN A 5 10.96 7.12 21.97
CA GLN A 5 10.37 8.20 21.14
C GLN A 5 9.27 7.69 20.20
N VAL A 6 8.29 6.96 20.72
CA VAL A 6 7.12 6.58 19.92
C VAL A 6 6.31 7.84 19.59
N VAL A 7 6.30 8.27 18.32
CA VAL A 7 5.55 9.44 17.87
C VAL A 7 4.05 9.15 17.79
N ILE A 8 3.70 7.89 17.58
CA ILE A 8 2.31 7.43 17.50
C ILE A 8 1.96 6.72 18.81
N PRO A 9 1.01 7.22 19.61
CA PRO A 9 0.66 6.55 20.86
C PRO A 9 0.18 5.12 20.58
N LEU A 10 0.68 4.14 21.32
CA LEU A 10 0.27 2.74 21.18
C LEU A 10 -1.04 2.55 21.94
N ALA A 11 -2.16 2.77 21.25
CA ALA A 11 -3.49 2.64 21.80
C ALA A 11 -4.38 1.87 20.83
N PRO A 12 -5.39 1.14 21.33
CA PRO A 12 -6.39 0.51 20.49
C PRO A 12 -7.15 1.56 19.68
N ARG A 13 -7.26 1.36 18.37
CA ARG A 13 -7.86 2.26 17.39
C ARG A 13 -8.94 1.56 16.57
N SER A 14 -9.91 2.33 16.08
CA SER A 14 -10.83 1.88 15.04
C SER A 14 -10.14 1.93 13.67
N LEU A 15 -10.73 1.28 12.66
CA LEU A 15 -10.27 1.37 11.28
C LEU A 15 -10.26 2.82 10.77
N ALA A 16 -11.29 3.60 11.09
CA ALA A 16 -11.37 5.02 10.73
C ALA A 16 -10.20 5.82 11.31
N ASN A 17 -9.87 5.61 12.60
CA ASN A 17 -8.72 6.28 13.22
C ASN A 17 -7.38 5.85 12.56
N CYS A 18 -7.28 4.61 12.06
CA CYS A 18 -6.11 4.16 11.32
C CYS A 18 -6.01 4.86 9.95
N LEU A 19 -7.13 5.07 9.26
CA LEU A 19 -7.20 5.82 8.01
C LEU A 19 -6.81 7.28 8.21
N ASP A 20 -7.37 7.96 9.21
CA ASP A 20 -7.05 9.36 9.51
C ASP A 20 -5.57 9.55 9.83
N LEU A 21 -5.02 8.68 10.67
CA LEU A 21 -3.61 8.71 11.02
C LEU A 21 -2.71 8.39 9.82
N SER A 22 -3.14 7.47 8.94
CA SER A 22 -2.42 7.18 7.71
C SER A 22 -2.36 8.40 6.78
N LEU A 23 -3.42 9.21 6.74
CA LEU A 23 -3.47 10.44 5.96
C LEU A 23 -2.55 11.51 6.56
N LEU A 24 -2.50 11.64 7.88
CA LEU A 24 -1.57 12.54 8.57
C LEU A 24 -0.11 12.16 8.32
N LEU A 25 0.22 10.87 8.38
CA LEU A 25 1.55 10.36 8.07
C LEU A 25 1.90 10.58 6.60
N PHE A 26 0.95 10.28 5.70
CA PHE A 26 1.13 10.49 4.27
C PHE A 26 1.38 11.97 3.96
N ARG A 27 0.62 12.89 4.58
CA ARG A 27 0.82 14.34 4.46
C ARG A 27 2.19 14.78 4.97
N ARG A 28 2.62 14.29 6.14
CA ARG A 28 3.94 14.63 6.72
C ARG A 28 5.09 14.14 5.84
N GLY A 29 4.92 12.99 5.20
CA GLY A 29 5.92 12.37 4.34
C GLY A 29 5.65 12.51 2.84
N LEU A 30 4.82 13.46 2.41
CA LEU A 30 4.24 13.49 1.06
C LEU A 30 5.31 13.35 -0.03
N GLY A 31 6.35 14.18 0.02
CA GLY A 31 7.45 14.12 -0.94
C GLY A 31 8.16 12.77 -0.97
N THR A 32 8.42 12.18 0.20
CA THR A 32 9.08 10.87 0.30
C THR A 32 8.19 9.75 -0.25
N TYR A 33 6.89 9.73 0.07
CA TYR A 33 5.97 8.72 -0.45
C TYR A 33 5.74 8.86 -1.95
N LEU A 34 5.64 10.09 -2.47
CA LEU A 34 5.55 10.34 -3.91
C LEU A 34 6.82 9.91 -4.66
N LEU A 35 8.00 10.12 -4.07
CA LEU A 35 9.26 9.63 -4.66
C LEU A 35 9.31 8.10 -4.67
N LEU A 36 8.92 7.44 -3.57
CA LEU A 36 8.84 5.97 -3.51
C LEU A 36 7.82 5.41 -4.51
N TRP A 37 6.66 6.08 -4.63
CA TRP A 37 5.67 5.77 -5.64
C TRP A 37 6.26 5.92 -7.04
N ALA A 38 6.88 7.05 -7.38
CA ALA A 38 7.45 7.29 -8.70
C ALA A 38 8.54 6.27 -9.08
N LEU A 39 9.35 5.81 -8.13
CA LEU A 39 10.39 4.80 -8.35
C LEU A 39 9.83 3.45 -8.81
N VAL A 40 8.60 3.10 -8.44
CA VAL A 40 7.97 1.81 -8.78
C VAL A 40 6.87 1.99 -9.82
N ALA A 41 5.98 2.94 -9.62
CA ALA A 41 4.88 3.24 -10.52
C ALA A 41 5.37 3.80 -11.86
N GLY A 42 6.44 4.61 -11.89
CA GLY A 42 7.02 5.14 -13.12
C GLY A 42 7.41 4.05 -14.13
N PRO A 43 8.29 3.10 -13.79
CA PRO A 43 8.66 2.03 -14.71
C PRO A 43 7.48 1.09 -15.02
N ALA A 44 6.57 0.84 -14.06
CA ALA A 44 5.37 0.04 -14.30
C ALA A 44 4.43 0.71 -15.32
N CYS A 45 4.19 2.02 -15.18
CA CYS A 45 3.38 2.81 -16.11
C CYS A 45 4.03 2.88 -17.49
N GLY A 46 5.35 3.07 -17.56
CA GLY A 46 6.08 3.04 -18.83
C GLY A 46 5.97 1.68 -19.54
N LEU A 47 6.04 0.58 -18.78
CA LEU A 47 5.84 -0.77 -19.31
C LEU A 47 4.41 -0.99 -19.80
N ILE A 48 3.40 -0.59 -19.03
CA ILE A 48 1.98 -0.67 -19.43
C ILE A 48 1.75 0.10 -20.72
N TYR A 49 2.19 1.37 -20.77
CA TYR A 49 2.04 2.21 -21.94
C TYR A 49 2.72 1.60 -23.18
N TRP A 50 3.96 1.12 -23.03
CA TRP A 50 4.70 0.50 -24.13
C TRP A 50 4.03 -0.78 -24.65
N LEU A 51 3.55 -1.63 -23.73
CA LEU A 51 2.86 -2.87 -24.07
C LEU A 51 1.48 -2.61 -24.70
N ALA A 52 0.72 -1.67 -24.16
CA ALA A 52 -0.58 -1.27 -24.70
C ALA A 52 -0.43 -0.61 -26.09
N TYR A 53 0.58 0.23 -26.28
CA TYR A 53 0.86 0.85 -27.59
C TYR A 53 1.34 -0.16 -28.65
N ARG A 54 2.17 -1.14 -28.27
CA ARG A 54 2.80 -2.06 -29.23
C ARG A 54 2.00 -3.32 -29.53
N TYR A 55 1.25 -3.82 -28.55
CA TYR A 55 0.61 -5.13 -28.59
C TYR A 55 -0.89 -5.11 -28.26
N GLU A 56 -1.51 -3.92 -28.16
CA GLU A 56 -2.92 -3.76 -27.78
C GLU A 56 -3.26 -4.55 -26.51
N CYS A 57 -2.39 -4.41 -25.49
CA CYS A 57 -2.56 -5.11 -24.23
C CYS A 57 -3.90 -4.77 -23.59
N THR A 58 -4.55 -5.79 -23.03
CA THR A 58 -5.83 -5.64 -22.35
C THR A 58 -5.66 -5.06 -20.96
N LEU A 59 -6.71 -4.42 -20.44
CA LEU A 59 -6.80 -3.95 -19.05
C LEU A 59 -6.40 -5.01 -18.02
N LEU A 60 -6.64 -6.30 -18.29
CA LEU A 60 -6.21 -7.39 -17.41
C LEU A 60 -4.69 -7.48 -17.28
N VAL A 61 -3.95 -7.27 -18.38
CA VAL A 61 -2.48 -7.25 -18.37
C VAL A 61 -1.98 -6.01 -17.63
N ALA A 62 -2.60 -4.85 -17.85
CA ALA A 62 -2.28 -3.63 -17.11
C ALA A 62 -2.52 -3.78 -15.60
N ALA A 63 -3.65 -4.40 -15.22
CA ALA A 63 -3.99 -4.73 -13.85
C ALA A 63 -3.01 -5.75 -13.24
N ALA A 64 -2.58 -6.75 -14.01
CA ALA A 64 -1.56 -7.72 -13.57
C ALA A 64 -0.22 -7.02 -13.31
N ILE A 65 0.23 -6.12 -14.20
CA ILE A 65 1.46 -5.34 -14.00
C ILE A 65 1.33 -4.45 -12.76
N GLY A 66 0.18 -3.77 -12.58
CA GLY A 66 -0.12 -3.00 -11.38
C GLY A 66 -0.08 -3.85 -10.11
N PHE A 67 -0.67 -5.04 -10.13
CA PHE A 67 -0.64 -5.99 -9.01
C PHE A 67 0.78 -6.44 -8.68
N LEU A 68 1.59 -6.75 -9.69
CA LEU A 68 3.00 -7.11 -9.50
C LEU A 68 3.81 -5.95 -8.91
N ALA A 69 3.58 -4.72 -9.39
CA ALA A 69 4.23 -3.51 -8.89
C ALA A 69 3.81 -3.16 -7.45
N SER A 70 2.61 -3.56 -7.02
CA SER A 70 2.11 -3.32 -5.66
C SER A 70 2.98 -3.98 -4.58
N GLY A 71 3.60 -5.13 -4.86
CA GLY A 71 4.50 -5.83 -3.94
C GLY A 71 5.72 -5.00 -3.51
N PRO A 72 6.65 -4.67 -4.44
CA PRO A 72 7.83 -3.87 -4.12
C PRO A 72 7.46 -2.49 -3.58
N LEU A 73 6.39 -1.86 -4.09
CA LEU A 73 5.88 -0.60 -3.57
C LEU A 73 5.44 -0.73 -2.11
N GLY A 74 4.66 -1.76 -1.78
CA GLY A 74 4.17 -2.01 -0.43
C GLY A 74 5.30 -2.28 0.55
N LEU A 75 6.35 -2.99 0.12
CA LEU A 75 7.56 -3.21 0.93
C LEU A 75 8.33 -1.91 1.20
N LEU A 76 8.52 -1.07 0.18
CA LEU A 76 9.22 0.21 0.33
C LEU A 76 8.47 1.16 1.26
N ILE A 77 7.15 1.21 1.13
CA ILE A 77 6.30 2.03 1.99
C ILE A 77 6.35 1.51 3.42
N ALA A 78 6.18 0.21 3.64
CA ALA A 78 6.31 -0.36 4.98
C ALA A 78 7.71 -0.07 5.58
N ALA A 79 8.77 -0.14 4.77
CA ALA A 79 10.14 0.13 5.21
C ALA A 79 10.39 1.61 5.56
N ALA A 80 9.62 2.54 4.99
CA ALA A 80 9.65 3.95 5.32
C ALA A 80 8.73 4.30 6.51
N THR A 81 7.53 3.73 6.55
CA THR A 81 6.49 4.01 7.55
C THR A 81 6.84 3.43 8.91
N ALA A 82 7.34 2.19 8.97
CA ALA A 82 7.71 1.54 10.22
C ALA A 82 8.69 2.39 11.06
N PRO A 83 9.83 2.87 10.52
CA PRO A 83 10.71 3.79 11.25
C PRO A 83 10.03 5.08 11.69
N ALA A 84 9.27 5.68 10.77
CA ALA A 84 8.67 6.98 10.97
C ALA A 84 7.65 6.99 12.11
N ALA A 85 6.98 5.87 12.33
CA ALA A 85 6.08 5.67 13.47
C ALA A 85 6.80 5.79 14.83
N PHE A 86 8.11 5.48 14.87
CA PHE A 86 8.95 5.54 16.06
C PHE A 86 9.97 6.71 16.01
N GLY A 87 9.67 7.78 15.27
CA GLY A 87 10.42 9.04 15.35
C GLY A 87 11.62 9.18 14.40
N ASP A 88 11.96 8.16 13.61
CA ASP A 88 13.03 8.27 12.63
C ASP A 88 12.65 9.19 11.45
N PRO A 89 13.62 9.89 10.83
CA PRO A 89 13.34 10.78 9.70
C PRO A 89 12.89 10.00 8.45
N LEU A 90 11.76 10.44 7.90
CA LEU A 90 11.13 9.95 6.66
C LEU A 90 11.98 10.31 5.43
N THR A 91 12.87 9.42 5.02
CA THR A 91 13.66 9.59 3.79
C THR A 91 13.74 8.30 2.97
N VAL A 92 13.79 8.45 1.64
CA VAL A 92 13.96 7.33 0.69
C VAL A 92 15.24 6.54 0.99
N ARG A 93 16.33 7.25 1.30
CA ARG A 93 17.62 6.65 1.63
C ARG A 93 17.53 5.75 2.86
N ASN A 94 16.78 6.17 3.89
CA ASN A 94 16.59 5.36 5.10
C ASN A 94 15.75 4.11 4.81
N ALA A 95 14.69 4.24 4.01
CA ALA A 95 13.88 3.10 3.59
C ALA A 95 14.73 2.05 2.84
N LEU A 96 15.54 2.48 1.87
CA LEU A 96 16.43 1.59 1.11
C LEU A 96 17.54 0.98 1.98
N ARG A 97 18.17 1.76 2.87
CA ARG A 97 19.19 1.26 3.79
C ARG A 97 18.67 0.15 4.70
N ARG A 98 17.41 0.22 5.12
CA ARG A 98 16.77 -0.79 5.97
C ARG A 98 16.48 -2.11 5.26
N LEU A 99 16.38 -2.09 3.94
CA LEU A 99 16.33 -3.31 3.14
C LEU A 99 17.71 -4.01 3.04
N GLY A 100 18.76 -3.36 3.53
CA GLY A 100 20.13 -3.86 3.55
C GLY A 100 20.95 -3.50 2.30
N PRO A 101 22.22 -3.90 2.24
CA PRO A 101 23.14 -3.57 1.14
C PRO A 101 22.71 -4.16 -0.21
N ALA A 102 21.87 -5.19 -0.20
CA ALA A 102 21.28 -5.80 -1.38
C ALA A 102 19.77 -5.58 -1.42
N ALA A 103 19.32 -4.31 -1.33
CA ALA A 103 17.91 -3.92 -1.35
C ALA A 103 17.11 -4.49 -2.54
N TRP A 104 17.78 -4.81 -3.65
CA TRP A 104 17.17 -5.48 -4.80
C TRP A 104 16.67 -6.91 -4.49
N ARG A 105 17.32 -7.65 -3.59
CA ARG A 105 16.93 -9.03 -3.24
C ARG A 105 15.54 -9.11 -2.58
N PRO A 106 15.22 -8.34 -1.53
CA PRO A 106 13.89 -8.37 -0.94
C PRO A 106 12.83 -7.80 -1.88
N LEU A 107 13.15 -6.83 -2.73
CA LEU A 107 12.24 -6.34 -3.77
C LEU A 107 11.91 -7.44 -4.80
N LEU A 108 12.93 -8.16 -5.29
CA LEU A 108 12.73 -9.28 -6.21
C LEU A 108 11.92 -10.40 -5.57
N ARG A 109 12.18 -10.73 -4.30
CA ARG A 109 11.37 -11.70 -3.56
C ARG A 109 9.91 -11.27 -3.42
N SER A 110 9.67 -9.98 -3.19
CA SER A 110 8.30 -9.44 -3.14
C SER A 110 7.61 -9.55 -4.50
N LEU A 111 8.33 -9.29 -5.58
CA LEU A 111 7.83 -9.49 -6.95
C LEU A 111 7.52 -10.97 -7.23
N LEU A 112 8.42 -11.89 -6.86
CA LEU A 112 8.21 -13.33 -7.01
C LEU A 112 7.01 -13.83 -6.18
N ALA A 113 6.83 -13.33 -4.96
CA ALA A 113 5.66 -13.65 -4.15
C ALA A 113 4.36 -13.20 -4.86
N ARG A 114 4.33 -11.97 -5.41
CA ARG A 114 3.19 -11.49 -6.21
C ARG A 114 2.96 -12.30 -7.48
N LEU A 115 4.00 -12.81 -8.11
CA LEU A 115 3.87 -13.73 -9.25
C LEU A 115 3.22 -15.05 -8.84
N VAL A 116 3.60 -15.61 -7.68
CA VAL A 116 2.98 -16.83 -7.15
C VAL A 116 1.53 -16.59 -6.76
N GLU A 117 1.22 -15.46 -6.12
CA GLU A 117 -0.16 -15.06 -5.79
C GLU A 117 -1.01 -14.89 -7.05
N LEU A 118 -0.46 -14.23 -8.08
CA LEU A 118 -1.13 -14.02 -9.37
C LEU A 118 -1.36 -15.35 -10.09
N ALA A 119 -0.34 -16.21 -10.15
CA ALA A 119 -0.47 -17.55 -10.74
C ALA A 119 -1.51 -18.39 -9.97
N GLY A 120 -1.53 -18.29 -8.65
CA GLY A 120 -2.55 -18.88 -7.79
C GLY A 120 -3.95 -18.40 -8.19
N LEU A 121 -4.13 -17.08 -8.34
CA LEU A 121 -5.40 -16.46 -8.76
C LEU A 121 -5.84 -16.92 -10.16
N CYS A 122 -4.90 -17.04 -11.10
CA CYS A 122 -5.17 -17.50 -12.47
C CYS A 122 -5.55 -18.98 -12.54
N VAL A 123 -4.95 -19.84 -11.71
CA VAL A 123 -5.26 -21.28 -11.68
C VAL A 123 -6.56 -21.54 -10.93
N CYS A 124 -6.71 -21.00 -9.71
CA CYS A 124 -7.88 -21.14 -8.87
C CYS A 124 -8.05 -19.91 -7.97
N ALA A 125 -9.18 -19.20 -8.06
CA ALA A 125 -9.41 -17.97 -7.31
C ALA A 125 -9.28 -18.14 -5.78
N ALA A 126 -9.77 -19.25 -5.22
CA ALA A 126 -9.74 -19.51 -3.78
C ALA A 126 -8.32 -19.59 -3.17
N PRO A 127 -7.39 -20.42 -3.66
CA PRO A 127 -6.00 -20.43 -3.16
C PRO A 127 -5.27 -19.11 -3.41
N GLY A 128 -5.52 -18.43 -4.53
CA GLY A 128 -4.95 -17.10 -4.79
C GLY A 128 -5.35 -16.07 -3.72
N ILE A 129 -6.65 -15.98 -3.42
CA ILE A 129 -7.18 -15.08 -2.38
C ILE A 129 -6.60 -15.45 -1.00
N TYR A 130 -6.53 -16.75 -0.68
CA TYR A 130 -5.95 -17.21 0.57
C TYR A 130 -4.48 -16.79 0.72
N LEU A 131 -3.67 -16.92 -0.34
CA LEU A 131 -2.26 -16.49 -0.32
C LEU A 131 -2.14 -14.97 -0.13
N ILE A 132 -2.95 -14.18 -0.82
CA ILE A 132 -2.96 -12.71 -0.69
C ILE A 132 -3.26 -12.28 0.75
N ILE A 133 -4.28 -12.91 1.38
CA ILE A 133 -4.66 -12.59 2.76
C ILE A 133 -3.55 -13.02 3.72
N ARG A 134 -3.04 -14.25 3.58
CA ARG A 134 -1.99 -14.81 4.43
C ARG A 134 -0.71 -13.96 4.38
N ASP A 135 -0.31 -13.55 3.18
CA ASP A 135 0.94 -12.84 2.96
C ASP A 135 0.77 -11.31 3.13
N GLY A 136 -0.44 -10.85 3.46
CA GLY A 136 -0.80 -9.43 3.61
C GLY A 136 0.03 -8.65 4.64
N PHE A 137 0.51 -9.31 5.70
CA PHE A 137 1.37 -8.71 6.75
C PHE A 137 2.85 -9.11 6.65
N TYR A 138 3.25 -9.84 5.60
CA TYR A 138 4.60 -10.39 5.51
C TYR A 138 5.68 -9.30 5.48
N ALA A 139 5.42 -8.17 4.82
CA ALA A 139 6.34 -7.04 4.78
C ALA A 139 6.54 -6.41 6.17
N GLU A 140 5.45 -6.23 6.91
CA GLU A 140 5.43 -5.65 8.26
C GLU A 140 6.13 -6.57 9.25
N GLN A 141 5.83 -7.87 9.22
CA GLN A 141 6.52 -8.88 10.03
C GLN A 141 8.02 -8.90 9.75
N ARG A 142 8.43 -8.88 8.48
CA ARG A 142 9.84 -8.94 8.11
C ARG A 142 10.61 -7.70 8.52
N LEU A 143 9.97 -6.53 8.44
CA LEU A 143 10.60 -5.27 8.85
C LEU A 143 10.67 -5.14 10.37
N LEU A 144 9.61 -5.52 11.09
CA LEU A 144 9.59 -5.47 12.55
C LEU A 144 10.44 -6.56 13.20
N SER A 145 10.56 -7.75 12.61
CA SER A 145 11.47 -8.80 13.10
C SER A 145 12.95 -8.41 12.99
N ASN A 146 13.31 -7.60 12.01
CA ASN A 146 14.64 -6.99 11.95
C ASN A 146 14.84 -5.88 12.99
N LEU A 147 13.77 -5.25 13.47
CA LEU A 147 13.82 -4.15 14.43
C LEU A 147 13.77 -4.60 15.89
N ALA A 148 13.04 -5.68 16.19
CA ALA A 148 12.88 -6.20 17.53
C ALA A 148 12.87 -7.75 17.51
N ARG A 149 14.07 -8.35 17.39
CA ARG A 149 14.23 -9.82 17.31
C ARG A 149 13.74 -10.56 18.55
N HIS A 150 13.80 -9.93 19.73
CA HIS A 150 13.39 -10.55 21.00
C HIS A 150 11.87 -10.53 21.24
N LEU A 151 11.15 -9.60 20.60
CA LEU A 151 9.69 -9.47 20.63
C LEU A 151 8.99 -10.35 19.59
N HIS A 152 9.76 -10.91 18.64
CA HIS A 152 9.25 -11.69 17.53
C HIS A 152 9.47 -13.18 17.71
N ASP A 153 8.62 -13.79 18.52
CA ASP A 153 8.64 -15.23 18.75
C ASP A 153 7.45 -15.94 18.09
N LYS A 154 7.46 -17.29 18.11
CA LYS A 154 6.44 -18.23 17.57
C LYS A 154 4.96 -17.89 17.87
N ARG A 155 4.71 -16.91 18.74
CA ARG A 155 3.41 -16.35 19.10
C ARG A 155 2.76 -15.58 17.94
N THR A 156 3.52 -14.73 17.23
CA THR A 156 2.98 -13.87 16.15
C THR A 156 2.38 -14.68 15.00
N ASP A 157 3.01 -15.80 14.62
CA ASP A 157 2.50 -16.69 13.56
C ASP A 157 1.25 -17.46 13.99
N ARG A 158 1.07 -17.74 15.28
CA ARG A 158 -0.18 -18.34 15.80
C ARG A 158 -1.32 -17.33 15.83
N LEU A 159 -1.04 -16.08 16.19
CA LEU A 159 -2.02 -15.00 16.20
C LEU A 159 -2.59 -14.74 14.80
N LEU A 160 -1.73 -14.64 13.78
CA LEU A 160 -2.18 -14.43 12.41
C LEU A 160 -3.03 -15.59 11.87
N ARG A 161 -2.73 -16.84 12.27
CA ARG A 161 -3.55 -18.00 11.89
C ARG A 161 -4.89 -18.04 12.61
N GLY A 162 -4.97 -17.56 13.85
CA GLY A 162 -6.21 -17.50 14.63
C GLY A 162 -7.14 -16.34 14.24
N GLU A 163 -6.58 -15.22 13.79
CA GLU A 163 -7.31 -13.97 13.57
C GLU A 163 -7.51 -13.61 12.08
N MET A 164 -7.34 -14.57 11.16
CA MET A 164 -7.56 -14.32 9.72
C MET A 164 -8.95 -13.73 9.43
N GLY A 165 -9.98 -14.12 10.20
CA GLY A 165 -11.34 -13.58 10.06
C GLY A 165 -11.44 -12.08 10.35
N ASP A 166 -10.84 -11.59 11.44
CA ASP A 166 -10.85 -10.15 11.79
C ASP A 166 -10.04 -9.33 10.77
N LEU A 167 -8.93 -9.90 10.28
CA LEU A 167 -8.10 -9.29 9.24
C LEU A 167 -8.85 -9.15 7.91
N ILE A 168 -9.60 -10.19 7.49
CA ILE A 168 -10.47 -10.12 6.32
C ILE A 168 -11.58 -9.08 6.54
N GLY A 169 -12.18 -9.06 7.74
CA GLY A 169 -13.21 -8.08 8.11
C GLY A 169 -12.74 -6.64 8.01
N ARG A 170 -11.45 -6.36 8.27
CA ARG A 170 -10.84 -5.03 8.10
C ARG A 170 -10.40 -4.76 6.65
N ALA A 171 -10.03 -5.79 5.89
CA ALA A 171 -9.60 -5.65 4.51
C ALA A 171 -10.73 -5.20 3.58
N ILE A 172 -11.95 -5.71 3.77
CA ILE A 172 -13.14 -5.36 2.95
C ILE A 172 -13.44 -3.85 2.98
N PRO A 173 -13.67 -3.20 4.13
CA PRO A 173 -13.93 -1.77 4.18
C PRO A 173 -12.73 -0.93 3.72
N LEU A 174 -11.50 -1.41 3.92
CA LEU A 174 -10.30 -0.75 3.41
C LEU A 174 -10.24 -0.78 1.88
N LEU A 175 -10.61 -1.91 1.26
CA LEU A 175 -10.72 -2.04 -0.19
C LEU A 175 -11.83 -1.15 -0.74
N ALA A 176 -12.99 -1.13 -0.10
CA ALA A 176 -14.11 -0.26 -0.51
C ALA A 176 -13.73 1.22 -0.45
N TYR A 177 -13.09 1.66 0.64
CA TYR A 177 -12.53 3.00 0.77
C TYR A 177 -11.50 3.29 -0.33
N GLY A 178 -10.61 2.34 -0.60
CA GLY A 178 -9.61 2.42 -1.66
C GLY A 178 -10.20 2.62 -3.05
N LEU A 179 -11.19 1.83 -3.43
CA LEU A 179 -11.86 1.93 -4.73
C LEU A 179 -12.56 3.28 -4.91
N LEU A 180 -13.23 3.77 -3.86
CA LEU A 180 -13.87 5.08 -3.86
C LEU A 180 -12.83 6.19 -4.00
N LEU A 181 -11.74 6.14 -3.21
CA LEU A 181 -10.66 7.13 -3.29
C LEU A 181 -9.99 7.12 -4.66
N TRP A 182 -9.80 5.94 -5.26
CA TRP A 182 -9.27 5.80 -6.61
C TRP A 182 -10.18 6.49 -7.64
N GLY A 183 -11.48 6.22 -7.63
CA GLY A 183 -12.42 6.86 -8.55
C GLY A 183 -12.41 8.39 -8.42
N VAL A 184 -12.46 8.89 -7.18
CA VAL A 184 -12.39 10.33 -6.90
C VAL A 184 -11.08 10.93 -7.40
N LEU A 185 -9.94 10.29 -7.16
CA LEU A 185 -8.64 10.78 -7.59
C LEU A 185 -8.47 10.74 -9.11
N VAL A 186 -8.95 9.69 -9.79
CA VAL A 186 -8.91 9.62 -11.26
C VAL A 186 -9.66 10.80 -11.87
N VAL A 187 -10.89 11.06 -11.40
CA VAL A 187 -11.70 12.20 -11.89
C VAL A 187 -11.05 13.54 -11.54
N THR A 188 -10.58 13.69 -10.30
CA THR A 188 -9.99 14.97 -9.84
C THR A 188 -8.69 15.28 -10.56
N LEU A 189 -7.82 14.29 -10.74
CA LEU A 189 -6.54 14.45 -11.43
C LEU A 189 -6.72 14.65 -12.94
N ASP A 190 -7.72 14.01 -13.55
CA ASP A 190 -8.08 14.26 -14.96
C ASP A 190 -8.62 15.69 -15.16
N PHE A 191 -9.49 16.16 -14.25
CA PHE A 191 -9.95 17.55 -14.29
C PHE A 191 -8.78 18.54 -14.11
N ALA A 192 -7.88 18.26 -13.16
CA ALA A 192 -6.71 19.08 -12.92
C ALA A 192 -5.73 19.07 -14.12
N SER A 193 -5.46 17.92 -14.74
CA SER A 193 -4.58 17.83 -15.91
C SER A 193 -5.17 18.56 -17.11
N SER A 194 -6.48 18.44 -17.32
CA SER A 194 -7.20 19.13 -18.38
C SER A 194 -7.11 20.65 -18.23
N ARG A 195 -7.29 21.17 -17.00
CA ARG A 195 -7.30 22.62 -16.74
C ARG A 195 -5.93 23.25 -16.62
N LEU A 196 -4.96 22.55 -16.01
CA LEU A 196 -3.64 23.11 -15.71
C LEU A 196 -2.63 22.85 -16.83
N LEU A 197 -2.70 21.69 -17.48
CA LEU A 197 -1.72 21.25 -18.47
C LEU A 197 -2.29 21.22 -19.89
N GLY A 198 -3.60 21.41 -20.05
CA GLY A 198 -4.27 21.25 -21.36
C GLY A 198 -4.23 19.81 -21.87
N LEU A 199 -4.02 18.83 -20.98
CA LEU A 199 -3.89 17.41 -21.30
C LEU A 199 -5.11 16.64 -20.78
N PRO A 200 -6.21 16.56 -21.55
CA PRO A 200 -7.35 15.74 -21.19
C PRO A 200 -7.01 14.26 -21.32
N VAL A 201 -7.20 13.52 -20.23
CA VAL A 201 -6.89 12.09 -20.15
C VAL A 201 -8.15 11.27 -20.34
N LEU A 202 -9.19 11.51 -19.56
CA LEU A 202 -10.43 10.72 -19.51
C LEU A 202 -11.65 11.56 -19.94
N LEU A 203 -12.13 12.49 -19.11
CA LEU A 203 -13.40 13.19 -19.30
C LEU A 203 -13.37 14.13 -20.49
N GLY A 204 -12.25 14.84 -20.71
CA GLY A 204 -12.12 15.70 -21.89
C GLY A 204 -12.07 14.92 -23.22
N ARG A 205 -11.73 13.61 -23.18
CA ARG A 205 -11.81 12.73 -24.35
C ARG A 205 -13.20 12.12 -24.51
N LEU A 206 -13.88 11.80 -23.41
CA LEU A 206 -15.28 11.35 -23.39
C LEU A 206 -16.25 12.44 -23.87
N GLN A 207 -15.97 13.71 -23.58
CA GLN A 207 -16.75 14.87 -24.06
C GLN A 207 -16.78 15.03 -25.58
N ALA A 208 -15.95 14.29 -26.32
CA ALA A 208 -16.06 14.22 -27.78
C ALA A 208 -17.38 13.57 -28.24
N ASP A 209 -18.06 12.79 -27.39
CA ASP A 209 -19.37 12.21 -27.67
C ASP A 209 -20.44 12.74 -26.68
N PRO A 210 -21.31 13.67 -27.10
CA PRO A 210 -22.27 14.34 -26.21
C PRO A 210 -23.41 13.43 -25.72
N THR A 211 -23.57 12.24 -26.29
CA THR A 211 -24.54 11.21 -25.89
C THR A 211 -24.29 10.68 -24.49
N TYR A 212 -23.03 10.52 -24.07
CA TYR A 212 -22.68 9.94 -22.76
C TYR A 212 -22.94 10.86 -21.56
N LEU A 213 -23.21 12.15 -21.78
CA LEU A 213 -23.44 13.12 -20.70
C LEU A 213 -24.90 13.17 -20.23
N ALA A 214 -25.80 12.48 -20.92
CA ALA A 214 -27.22 12.46 -20.60
C ALA A 214 -27.59 11.48 -19.47
N ASP A 215 -26.78 10.44 -19.25
CA ASP A 215 -27.00 9.42 -18.21
C ASP A 215 -25.68 9.07 -17.50
N LEU A 216 -25.69 9.11 -16.16
CA LEU A 216 -24.58 8.68 -15.33
C LEU A 216 -24.23 7.21 -15.55
N GLY A 217 -25.22 6.35 -15.83
CA GLY A 217 -24.99 4.94 -16.12
C GLY A 217 -24.17 4.73 -17.39
N GLU A 218 -24.54 5.41 -18.48
CA GLU A 218 -23.82 5.34 -19.75
C GLU A 218 -22.42 5.96 -19.66
N LEU A 219 -22.26 7.05 -18.90
CA LEU A 219 -20.96 7.65 -18.62
C LEU A 219 -20.01 6.65 -17.93
N ILE A 220 -20.50 5.89 -16.94
CA ILE A 220 -19.70 4.89 -16.23
C ILE A 220 -19.29 3.76 -17.18
N VAL A 221 -20.24 3.24 -17.97
CA VAL A 221 -19.95 2.18 -18.95
C VAL A 221 -18.94 2.66 -20.00
N ALA A 222 -19.10 3.87 -20.50
CA ALA A 222 -18.17 4.48 -21.44
C ALA A 222 -16.77 4.65 -20.81
N ALA A 223 -16.69 5.15 -19.57
CA ALA A 223 -15.43 5.30 -18.85
C ALA A 223 -14.70 3.95 -18.68
N PHE A 224 -15.42 2.88 -18.32
CA PHE A 224 -14.84 1.53 -18.23
C PHE A 224 -14.42 0.97 -19.58
N LYS A 225 -15.13 1.32 -20.67
CA LYS A 225 -14.74 0.93 -22.03
C LYS A 225 -13.44 1.64 -22.44
N PHE A 226 -13.34 2.95 -22.20
CA PHE A 226 -12.12 3.73 -22.45
C PHE A 226 -10.93 3.23 -21.62
N LEU A 227 -11.19 2.81 -20.38
CA LEU A 227 -10.21 2.17 -19.50
C LEU A 227 -9.65 0.86 -20.07
N GLY A 228 -10.27 0.24 -21.07
CA GLY A 228 -9.77 -0.99 -21.71
C GLY A 228 -9.33 -0.83 -23.15
N THR A 229 -9.31 0.40 -23.68
CA THR A 229 -9.02 0.66 -25.10
C THR A 229 -7.95 1.73 -25.32
N ASP A 230 -7.79 2.68 -24.40
CA ASP A 230 -6.80 3.76 -24.53
C ASP A 230 -5.59 3.50 -23.61
N PRO A 231 -4.39 3.25 -24.18
CA PRO A 231 -3.15 3.03 -23.43
C PRO A 231 -2.84 4.11 -22.39
N LEU A 232 -3.21 5.36 -22.69
CA LEU A 232 -2.92 6.49 -21.82
C LEU A 232 -3.85 6.49 -20.61
N VAL A 233 -5.14 6.21 -20.83
CA VAL A 233 -6.15 6.11 -19.77
C VAL A 233 -5.84 4.94 -18.84
N GLU A 234 -5.49 3.78 -19.40
CA GLU A 234 -5.06 2.60 -18.64
C GLU A 234 -3.87 2.90 -17.74
N THR A 235 -2.81 3.47 -18.34
CA THR A 235 -1.58 3.82 -17.63
C THR A 235 -1.85 4.82 -16.50
N PHE A 236 -2.64 5.85 -16.79
CA PHE A 236 -3.03 6.86 -15.81
C PHE A 236 -3.80 6.24 -14.64
N ALA A 237 -4.83 5.44 -14.95
CA ALA A 237 -5.67 4.80 -13.95
C ALA A 237 -4.89 3.83 -13.04
N ILE A 238 -3.99 3.02 -13.59
CA ILE A 238 -3.13 2.13 -12.81
C ILE A 238 -2.12 2.93 -11.97
N GLY A 239 -1.55 4.01 -12.51
CA GLY A 239 -0.68 4.92 -11.76
C GLY A 239 -1.36 5.50 -10.53
N VAL A 240 -2.61 5.97 -10.70
CA VAL A 240 -3.44 6.47 -9.58
C VAL A 240 -3.80 5.32 -8.62
N ALA A 241 -4.09 4.12 -9.12
CA ALA A 241 -4.35 2.96 -8.26
C ALA A 241 -3.15 2.63 -7.37
N LEU A 242 -1.92 2.69 -7.89
CA LEU A 242 -0.69 2.51 -7.10
C LEU A 242 -0.48 3.63 -6.07
N LEU A 243 -0.91 4.86 -6.38
CA LEU A 243 -0.86 5.97 -5.43
C LEU A 243 -1.84 5.74 -4.27
N VAL A 244 -3.07 5.34 -4.57
CA VAL A 244 -4.07 4.97 -3.55
C VAL A 244 -3.57 3.79 -2.71
N TYR A 245 -3.06 2.75 -3.36
CA TYR A 245 -2.45 1.60 -2.69
C TYR A 245 -1.37 2.04 -1.69
N SER A 246 -0.59 3.07 -2.03
CA SER A 246 0.45 3.59 -1.14
C SER A 246 -0.13 4.10 0.18
N HIS A 247 -1.23 4.83 0.11
CA HIS A 247 -1.96 5.31 1.28
C HIS A 247 -2.60 4.15 2.07
N LEU A 248 -3.30 3.24 1.39
CA LEU A 248 -3.92 2.07 2.03
C LEU A 248 -2.89 1.18 2.71
N ARG A 249 -1.66 1.08 2.17
CA ARG A 249 -0.60 0.28 2.80
C ARG A 249 -0.15 0.86 4.13
N ILE A 250 -0.11 2.19 4.25
CA ILE A 250 0.17 2.85 5.54
C ILE A 250 -0.97 2.56 6.52
N ALA A 251 -2.22 2.67 6.10
CA ALA A 251 -3.37 2.34 6.93
C ALA A 251 -3.33 0.87 7.39
N TRP A 252 -2.99 -0.05 6.50
CA TRP A 252 -2.83 -1.47 6.80
C TRP A 252 -1.73 -1.73 7.83
N PHE A 253 -0.60 -1.03 7.74
CA PHE A 253 0.45 -1.07 8.75
C PHE A 253 -0.04 -0.57 10.12
N LEU A 254 -0.87 0.48 10.17
CA LEU A 254 -1.44 0.96 11.43
C LEU A 254 -2.47 -0.01 12.01
N CYS A 255 -3.29 -0.65 11.16
CA CYS A 255 -4.18 -1.73 11.58
C CYS A 255 -3.38 -2.91 12.15
N TYR A 256 -2.20 -3.19 11.59
CA TYR A 256 -1.31 -4.21 12.12
C TYR A 256 -0.84 -3.90 13.55
N ILE A 257 -0.43 -2.65 13.80
CA ILE A 257 -0.06 -2.20 15.15
C ILE A 257 -1.26 -2.30 16.09
N ASP A 258 -2.45 -1.87 15.67
CA ASP A 258 -3.67 -1.96 16.49
C ASP A 258 -3.97 -3.39 16.93
N VAL A 259 -3.90 -4.36 16.02
CA VAL A 259 -4.12 -5.78 16.35
C VAL A 259 -3.10 -6.25 17.39
N ARG A 260 -1.83 -5.87 17.27
CA ARG A 260 -0.80 -6.20 18.26
C ARG A 260 -1.03 -5.54 19.61
N VAL A 261 -1.40 -4.26 19.65
CA VAL A 261 -1.70 -3.57 20.92
C VAL A 261 -2.86 -4.27 21.64
N ARG A 262 -3.94 -4.62 20.91
CA ARG A 262 -5.12 -5.26 21.50
C ARG A 262 -4.88 -6.68 21.99
N ARG A 263 -4.04 -7.45 21.31
CA ARG A 263 -3.91 -8.90 21.53
C ARG A 263 -2.62 -9.30 22.25
N ASP A 264 -1.53 -8.60 21.98
CA ASP A 264 -0.23 -8.86 22.58
C ASP A 264 0.08 -7.92 23.74
N CYS A 265 -0.80 -6.95 24.05
CA CYS A 265 -0.53 -5.90 25.05
C CYS A 265 0.83 -5.24 24.81
N TRP A 266 1.14 -4.99 23.54
CA TRP A 266 2.46 -4.54 23.12
C TRP A 266 2.83 -3.19 23.72
N ASP A 267 1.83 -2.39 24.09
CA ASP A 267 1.95 -1.18 24.91
C ASP A 267 2.53 -1.45 26.31
N LEU A 268 1.99 -2.45 27.02
CA LEU A 268 2.48 -2.88 28.34
C LEU A 268 3.87 -3.50 28.25
N GLU A 269 4.13 -4.32 27.23
CA GLU A 269 5.43 -4.95 27.04
C GLU A 269 6.54 -3.91 26.78
N LEU A 270 6.26 -2.88 25.98
CA LEU A 270 7.20 -1.79 25.75
C LEU A 270 7.40 -0.91 27.00
N GLN A 271 6.35 -0.68 27.79
CA GLN A 271 6.47 0.02 29.08
C GLN A 271 7.34 -0.76 30.07
N ILE A 272 7.15 -2.09 30.18
CA ILE A 272 7.95 -2.95 31.06
C ILE A 272 9.42 -2.95 30.64
N LEU A 273 9.71 -3.01 29.33
CA LEU A 273 11.08 -2.95 28.81
C LEU A 273 11.74 -1.60 29.13
N GLN A 274 11.02 -0.49 28.93
CA GLN A 274 11.52 0.85 29.26
C GLN A 274 11.81 1.01 30.75
N GLU A 275 10.94 0.52 31.63
CA GLU A 275 11.17 0.55 33.08
C GLU A 275 12.32 -0.38 33.49
N THR A 276 12.47 -1.53 32.84
CA THR A 276 13.59 -2.45 33.10
C THR A 276 14.93 -1.79 32.73
N ASP A 277 14.99 -1.12 31.57
CA ASP A 277 16.17 -0.38 31.12
C ASP A 277 16.48 0.81 32.04
N ARG A 278 15.44 1.51 32.52
CA ARG A 278 15.60 2.57 33.52
C ARG A 278 16.21 2.05 34.82
N LEU A 279 15.65 0.97 35.37
CA LEU A 279 16.15 0.36 36.61
C LEU A 279 17.57 -0.21 36.44
N ALA A 280 17.90 -0.75 35.26
CA ALA A 280 19.26 -1.19 34.93
C ALA A 280 20.24 -0.01 34.80
N GLY A 281 19.79 1.14 34.31
CA GLY A 281 20.57 2.37 34.25
C GLY A 281 20.75 3.08 35.60
N GLU A 282 19.81 2.89 36.53
CA GLU A 282 19.91 3.41 37.91
C GLU A 282 20.81 2.54 38.82
N THR A 283 21.16 1.31 38.40
CA THR A 283 22.01 0.36 39.15
C THR A 283 23.47 0.33 38.69
N ALA A 284 23.84 1.15 37.71
CA ALA A 284 25.21 1.33 37.20
C ALA A 284 25.82 2.66 37.67
#